data_AF-B0FN51-F1
#
_entry.id   AF-B0FN51-F1
#
_cell.length_a   1.000
_cell.length_b   1.000
_cell.length_c   1.000
_cell.angle_alpha   90.00
_cell.angle_beta   90.00
_cell.angle_gamma   90.00
#
_symmetry.space_group_name_H-M   'P 1'
#
loop_
_entity.id
_entity.type
_entity.pdbx_description
1 polymer ?
#
loop_
_entity_poly.entity_id
_entity_poly.type
_entity_poly.pdbx_seq_one_letter_code
_entity_poly.pdbx_strand_id
1 'polypeptide(L)'
;IDESPGVGITSVANFGNASLSHHLEVMNEMVRRDKNRPAVIIWSVANEPLVTVPQAEHYFKSVIMHTKNLDPTRPVTFVAAAGPDGDYATKYVDILCINRYFAWYSDCGHTEVIQKQVEYDMNKWREHHNIPIIVTEYGADTVAGLHQSPSFVFTEEYQVEFLSEYHAAFDKMRKKFLVGEMV
;
A
#
# COMPACT_ATOMS: atom_id res chain seq x y z
N ILE A 1 1.67 5.87 -10.69
CA ILE A 1 2.14 6.38 -9.38
C ILE A 1 3.65 6.45 -9.49
N ASP A 2 4.28 7.56 -9.09
CA ASP A 2 5.74 7.64 -9.03
C ASP A 2 6.15 7.58 -7.55
N GLU A 3 7.14 6.76 -7.25
CA GLU A 3 7.45 6.34 -5.89
C GLU A 3 8.90 6.61 -5.52
N SER A 4 9.08 7.21 -4.34
CA SER A 4 10.37 7.37 -3.69
C SER A 4 10.97 6.00 -3.32
N PRO A 5 12.30 5.82 -3.35
CA PRO A 5 12.96 4.62 -2.83
C PRO A 5 12.89 4.51 -1.29
N GLY A 6 11.89 5.11 -0.63
CA GLY A 6 11.61 5.04 0.80
C GLY A 6 11.08 3.67 1.24
N VAL A 7 11.85 2.62 0.97
CA VAL A 7 11.61 1.24 1.38
C VAL A 7 12.42 0.89 2.63
N GLY A 8 11.99 -0.13 3.39
CA GLY A 8 12.77 -0.64 4.52
C GLY A 8 12.85 0.30 5.74
N ILE A 9 11.93 1.28 5.84
CA ILE A 9 11.79 2.18 7.00
C ILE A 9 11.00 1.44 8.09
N THR A 10 11.58 0.36 8.64
CA THR A 10 10.88 -0.62 9.49
C THR A 10 11.33 -0.61 10.95
N SER A 11 12.24 0.29 11.33
CA SER A 11 12.78 0.43 12.69
C SER A 11 12.72 1.87 13.18
N VAL A 12 12.57 2.06 14.49
CA VAL A 12 12.59 3.38 15.13
C VAL A 12 13.88 4.15 14.82
N ALA A 13 15.00 3.43 14.63
CA ALA A 13 16.28 4.03 14.25
C ALA A 13 16.24 4.75 12.88
N ASN A 14 15.30 4.41 12.00
CA ASN A 14 15.16 5.05 10.69
C ASN A 14 14.56 6.47 10.77
N PHE A 15 13.91 6.85 11.87
CA PHE A 15 13.21 8.15 11.99
C PHE A 15 14.10 9.31 12.47
N GLY A 16 15.42 9.13 12.47
CA GLY A 16 16.37 10.18 12.85
C GLY A 16 16.39 11.36 11.87
N ASN A 17 16.84 12.53 12.35
CA ASN A 17 16.89 13.77 11.56
C ASN A 17 17.71 13.65 10.28
N ALA A 18 18.80 12.87 10.28
CA ALA A 18 19.60 12.64 9.08
C ALA A 18 18.79 11.91 8.00
N SER A 19 18.12 10.82 8.37
CA SER A 19 17.24 10.07 7.47
C SER A 19 16.05 10.90 6.98
N LEU A 20 15.47 11.74 7.86
CA LEU A 20 14.39 12.64 7.47
C LEU A 20 14.89 13.67 6.44
N SER A 21 16.00 14.34 6.74
CA SER A 21 16.57 15.36 5.85
C SER A 21 16.89 14.77 4.47
N HIS A 22 17.50 13.59 4.44
CA HIS A 22 17.79 12.90 3.19
C HIS A 22 16.52 12.52 2.42
N HIS A 23 15.48 12.03 3.10
CA HIS A 23 14.22 11.71 2.43
C HIS A 23 13.55 12.96 1.82
N LEU A 24 13.60 14.10 2.50
CA LEU A 24 13.12 15.37 1.95
C LEU A 24 13.89 15.77 0.67
N GLU A 25 15.22 15.60 0.66
CA GLU A 25 16.04 15.84 -0.52
C GLU A 25 15.65 14.92 -1.69
N VAL A 26 15.46 13.62 -1.43
CA VAL A 26 15.03 12.63 -2.43
C VAL A 26 13.66 13.01 -3.01
N MET A 27 12.70 13.41 -2.18
CA MET A 27 11.40 13.87 -2.66
C MET A 27 11.50 15.13 -3.52
N ASN A 28 12.34 16.08 -3.12
CA ASN A 28 12.62 17.28 -3.91
C ASN A 28 13.22 16.94 -5.28
N GLU A 29 14.17 16.01 -5.34
CA GLU A 29 14.76 15.57 -6.61
C GLU A 29 13.76 14.84 -7.51
N MET A 30 12.98 13.92 -6.96
CA MET A 30 11.99 13.15 -7.71
C MET A 30 10.90 14.05 -8.29
N VAL A 31 10.27 14.90 -7.46
CA VAL A 31 9.24 15.83 -7.93
C VAL A 31 9.82 16.80 -8.96
N ARG A 32 11.03 17.34 -8.73
CA ARG A 32 11.69 18.22 -9.71
C ARG A 32 11.89 17.54 -11.07
N ARG A 33 12.27 16.26 -11.06
CA ARG A 33 12.50 15.45 -12.27
C ARG A 33 11.20 15.19 -13.03
N ASP A 34 10.12 14.86 -12.32
CA ASP A 34 8.94 14.24 -12.95
C ASP A 34 7.64 15.07 -12.92
N LYS A 35 7.63 16.25 -12.29
CA LYS A 35 6.44 17.14 -12.20
C LYS A 35 5.74 17.45 -13.54
N ASN A 36 6.47 17.42 -14.65
CA ASN A 36 5.94 17.70 -15.99
C ASN A 36 5.48 16.44 -16.75
N ARG A 37 5.51 15.27 -16.11
CA ARG A 37 5.01 14.02 -16.72
C ARG A 37 3.50 13.88 -16.47
N PRO A 38 2.66 13.89 -17.52
CA PRO A 38 1.22 13.73 -17.33
C PRO A 38 0.83 12.32 -16.87
N ALA A 39 1.67 11.32 -17.11
CA ALA A 39 1.46 9.95 -16.63
C ALA A 39 1.65 9.79 -15.12
N VAL A 40 2.36 10.73 -14.47
CA VAL A 40 2.47 10.75 -13.01
C VAL A 40 1.22 11.44 -12.48
N ILE A 41 0.42 10.69 -11.71
CA ILE A 41 -0.87 11.15 -11.18
C ILE A 41 -0.94 11.15 -9.64
N ILE A 42 0.00 10.47 -8.97
CA ILE A 42 0.10 10.36 -7.50
C ILE A 42 1.58 10.23 -7.16
N TRP A 43 2.02 10.90 -6.08
CA TRP A 43 3.34 10.72 -5.47
C TRP A 43 3.26 9.75 -4.28
N SER A 44 4.02 8.66 -4.31
CA SER A 44 4.21 7.76 -3.15
C SER A 44 5.53 8.10 -2.46
N VAL A 45 5.47 8.40 -1.16
CA VAL A 45 6.68 8.77 -0.39
C VAL A 45 7.40 7.56 0.21
N ALA A 46 6.73 6.43 0.38
CA ALA A 46 7.33 5.24 0.97
C ALA A 46 6.51 4.00 0.67
N ASN A 47 7.16 2.84 0.73
CA ASN A 47 6.50 1.54 0.65
C ASN A 47 6.71 0.75 1.95
N GLU A 48 5.60 0.30 2.52
CA GLU A 48 5.49 -0.51 3.74
C GLU A 48 6.29 0.02 4.95
N PRO A 49 6.22 1.31 5.30
CA PRO A 49 6.93 1.81 6.46
C PRO A 49 6.30 1.36 7.78
N LEU A 50 7.10 1.34 8.84
CA LEU A 50 6.62 1.21 10.21
C LEU A 50 5.85 2.48 10.60
N VAL A 51 4.53 2.36 10.75
CA VAL A 51 3.64 3.48 11.11
C VAL A 51 2.98 3.32 12.48
N THR A 52 3.23 2.22 13.16
CA THR A 52 2.61 1.87 14.46
C THR A 52 3.36 2.40 15.67
N VAL A 53 4.25 3.38 15.46
CA VAL A 53 5.05 4.02 16.50
C VAL A 53 4.91 5.55 16.44
N PRO A 54 4.92 6.28 17.58
CA PRO A 54 4.72 7.73 17.59
C PRO A 54 5.74 8.52 16.75
N GLN A 55 6.97 8.02 16.62
CA GLN A 55 8.04 8.66 15.84
C GLN A 55 7.69 8.73 14.35
N ALA A 56 6.91 7.77 13.85
CA ALA A 56 6.46 7.75 12.46
C ALA A 56 5.56 8.95 12.14
N GLU A 57 4.79 9.45 13.12
CA GLU A 57 3.87 10.57 12.93
C GLU A 57 4.59 11.81 12.40
N HIS A 58 5.59 12.28 13.15
CA HIS A 58 6.33 13.49 12.78
C HIS A 58 7.10 13.28 11.47
N TYR A 59 7.70 12.11 11.30
CA TYR A 59 8.50 11.79 10.11
C TYR A 59 7.64 11.85 8.85
N PHE A 60 6.57 11.04 8.77
CA PHE A 60 5.75 10.97 7.56
C PHE A 60 4.91 12.22 7.35
N LYS A 61 4.42 12.88 8.41
CA LYS A 61 3.79 14.20 8.27
C LYS A 61 4.73 15.17 7.56
N SER A 62 6.00 15.22 7.96
CA SER A 62 6.99 16.13 7.38
C SER A 62 7.24 15.83 5.90
N VAL A 63 7.47 14.57 5.54
CA VAL A 63 7.72 14.16 4.15
C VAL A 63 6.50 14.41 3.26
N ILE A 64 5.30 14.05 3.73
CA ILE A 64 4.05 14.24 2.99
C ILE A 64 3.79 15.74 2.76
N MET A 65 3.87 16.55 3.81
CA MET A 65 3.61 18.00 3.69
C MET A 65 4.66 18.69 2.81
N HIS A 66 5.93 18.27 2.90
CA HIS A 66 6.96 18.76 2.00
C HIS A 66 6.65 18.43 0.54
N THR A 67 6.25 17.20 0.25
CA THR A 67 5.88 16.76 -1.11
C THR A 67 4.69 17.55 -1.66
N LYS A 68 3.65 17.77 -0.85
CA LYS A 68 2.49 18.61 -1.21
C LYS A 68 2.88 20.06 -1.50
N ASN A 69 3.88 20.60 -0.78
CA ASN A 69 4.39 21.94 -1.03
C ASN A 69 5.22 22.03 -2.33
N LEU A 70 5.92 20.96 -2.70
CA LEU A 70 6.68 20.91 -3.95
C LEU A 70 5.79 20.80 -5.18
N ASP A 71 4.70 20.02 -5.09
CA ASP A 71 3.70 19.87 -6.15
C ASP A 71 2.27 19.83 -5.57
N PRO A 72 1.55 20.97 -5.55
CA PRO A 72 0.19 21.03 -5.06
C PRO A 72 -0.85 20.50 -6.07
N THR A 73 -0.43 20.05 -7.25
CA THR A 73 -1.35 19.63 -8.33
C THR A 73 -1.71 18.14 -8.27
N ARG A 74 -1.02 17.34 -7.45
CA ARG A 74 -1.21 15.89 -7.36
C ARG A 74 -1.37 15.42 -5.91
N PRO A 75 -2.17 14.37 -5.66
CA PRO A 75 -2.27 13.75 -4.35
C PRO A 75 -0.95 13.06 -3.93
N VAL A 76 -0.75 12.97 -2.62
CA VAL A 76 0.39 12.31 -1.98
C VAL A 76 -0.08 11.15 -1.11
N THR A 77 0.66 10.05 -1.17
CA THR A 77 0.39 8.82 -0.43
C THR A 77 1.69 8.18 0.09
N PHE A 78 1.54 7.12 0.88
CA PHE A 78 2.53 6.05 1.04
C PHE A 78 1.76 4.73 1.06
N VAL A 79 2.44 3.62 0.78
CA VAL A 79 1.83 2.30 0.72
C VAL A 79 1.90 1.61 2.09
N ALA A 80 0.75 1.22 2.65
CA ALA A 80 0.64 0.64 3.98
C ALA A 80 0.46 -0.90 3.95
N ALA A 81 1.36 -1.62 4.62
CA ALA A 81 1.23 -3.06 4.86
C ALA A 81 0.52 -3.40 6.19
N ALA A 82 0.73 -2.58 7.22
CA ALA A 82 0.04 -2.74 8.50
C ALA A 82 -1.46 -2.47 8.38
N GLY A 83 -2.24 -2.94 9.35
CA GLY A 83 -3.65 -2.55 9.52
C GLY A 83 -3.80 -1.18 10.20
N PRO A 84 -5.04 -0.68 10.36
CA PRO A 84 -5.31 0.65 10.92
C PRO A 84 -5.07 0.74 12.44
N ASP A 85 -4.94 -0.40 13.13
CA ASP A 85 -4.75 -0.42 14.57
C ASP A 85 -3.37 0.16 14.93
N GLY A 86 -3.39 1.25 15.70
CA GLY A 86 -2.17 1.92 16.13
C GLY A 86 -1.48 2.72 15.03
N ASP A 87 -2.13 2.98 13.89
CA ASP A 87 -1.58 3.87 12.86
C ASP A 87 -1.44 5.31 13.36
N TYR A 88 -0.27 5.91 13.09
CA TYR A 88 0.03 7.30 13.40
C TYR A 88 0.11 8.21 12.17
N ALA A 89 0.18 7.65 10.96
CA ALA A 89 0.65 8.39 9.78
C ALA A 89 -0.34 8.45 8.60
N THR A 90 -1.23 7.46 8.43
CA THR A 90 -2.13 7.42 7.26
C THR A 90 -3.09 8.61 7.21
N LYS A 91 -3.43 9.24 8.33
CA LYS A 91 -4.26 10.45 8.37
C LYS A 91 -3.76 11.65 7.53
N TYR A 92 -2.50 11.63 7.08
CA TYR A 92 -1.89 12.71 6.30
C TYR A 92 -1.96 12.49 4.78
N VAL A 93 -2.26 11.27 4.31
CA VAL A 93 -2.34 10.94 2.88
C VAL A 93 -3.65 11.43 2.26
N ASP A 94 -3.64 11.70 0.96
CA ASP A 94 -4.85 12.08 0.21
C ASP A 94 -5.63 10.87 -0.30
N ILE A 95 -4.93 9.76 -0.50
CA ILE A 95 -5.46 8.47 -0.97
C ILE A 95 -4.73 7.35 -0.24
N LEU A 96 -5.45 6.36 0.27
CA LEU A 96 -4.86 5.25 0.99
C LEU A 96 -4.40 4.18 -0.01
N CYS A 97 -3.12 3.83 0.01
CA CYS A 97 -2.60 2.68 -0.73
C CYS A 97 -2.28 1.55 0.25
N ILE A 98 -2.70 0.32 -0.06
CA ILE A 98 -2.48 -0.85 0.80
C ILE A 98 -1.95 -2.05 0.02
N ASN A 99 -1.09 -2.83 0.68
CA ASN A 99 -0.59 -4.12 0.19
C ASN A 99 -1.22 -5.25 1.00
N ARG A 100 -1.84 -6.24 0.35
CA ARG A 100 -2.56 -7.32 1.04
C ARG A 100 -2.31 -8.68 0.40
N TYR A 101 -1.98 -9.64 1.26
CA TYR A 101 -1.57 -11.00 0.90
C TYR A 101 -2.27 -12.07 1.76
N PHE A 102 -3.58 -11.89 1.99
CA PHE A 102 -4.45 -12.86 2.68
C PHE A 102 -4.46 -14.19 1.93
N ALA A 103 -4.39 -15.31 2.66
CA ALA A 103 -4.14 -16.66 2.14
C ALA A 103 -2.73 -16.92 1.59
N TRP A 104 -1.83 -15.93 1.59
CA TRP A 104 -0.41 -16.12 1.26
C TRP A 104 0.47 -16.08 2.51
N TYR A 105 0.66 -14.89 3.08
CA TYR A 105 1.46 -14.71 4.31
C TYR A 105 0.67 -15.03 5.59
N SER A 106 -0.66 -14.86 5.56
CA SER A 106 -1.57 -15.29 6.63
C SER A 106 -2.54 -16.33 6.07
N ASP A 107 -3.03 -17.25 6.93
CA ASP A 107 -4.00 -18.28 6.55
C ASP A 107 -3.57 -19.03 5.27
N CYS A 108 -2.28 -19.34 5.19
CA CYS A 108 -1.61 -19.85 3.99
C CYS A 108 -2.35 -21.05 3.38
N GLY A 109 -2.73 -20.94 2.10
CA GLY A 109 -3.45 -22.00 1.38
C GLY A 109 -4.99 -21.92 1.47
N HIS A 110 -5.55 -21.01 2.27
CA HIS A 110 -6.99 -20.90 2.51
C HIS A 110 -7.64 -19.77 1.70
N THR A 111 -7.81 -19.97 0.39
CA THR A 111 -8.40 -18.94 -0.50
C THR A 111 -9.83 -18.56 -0.10
N GLU A 112 -10.56 -19.44 0.57
CA GLU A 112 -11.93 -19.20 1.06
C GLU A 112 -12.03 -18.06 2.08
N VAL A 113 -10.91 -17.66 2.71
CA VAL A 113 -10.90 -16.55 3.68
C VAL A 113 -10.75 -15.18 3.05
N ILE A 114 -10.29 -15.10 1.79
CA ILE A 114 -9.86 -13.87 1.13
C ILE A 114 -10.98 -12.84 1.11
N GLN A 115 -12.16 -13.19 0.58
CA GLN A 115 -13.26 -12.23 0.48
C GLN A 115 -13.63 -11.65 1.84
N LYS A 116 -13.72 -12.48 2.87
CA LYS A 116 -14.08 -12.05 4.23
C LYS A 116 -13.01 -11.11 4.81
N GLN A 117 -11.74 -11.44 4.65
CA GLN A 117 -10.63 -10.65 5.20
C GLN A 117 -10.43 -9.33 4.47
N VAL A 118 -10.50 -9.32 3.13
CA VAL A 118 -10.46 -8.09 2.32
C VAL A 118 -11.60 -7.16 2.69
N GLU A 119 -12.83 -7.66 2.76
CA GLU A 119 -13.99 -6.84 3.13
C GLU A 119 -13.86 -6.30 4.55
N TYR A 120 -13.42 -7.11 5.51
CA TYR A 120 -13.21 -6.67 6.89
C TYR A 120 -12.13 -5.58 7.00
N ASP A 121 -10.94 -5.81 6.43
CA ASP A 121 -9.82 -4.88 6.50
C ASP A 121 -10.16 -3.54 5.84
N MET A 122 -10.75 -3.56 4.65
CA MET A 122 -11.13 -2.34 3.93
C MET A 122 -12.21 -1.54 4.65
N ASN A 123 -13.22 -2.18 5.24
CA ASN A 123 -14.21 -1.46 6.03
C ASN A 123 -13.59 -0.86 7.30
N LYS A 124 -12.65 -1.56 7.95
CA LYS A 124 -11.91 -1.04 9.10
C LYS A 124 -11.06 0.19 8.74
N TRP A 125 -10.41 0.16 7.58
CA TRP A 125 -9.70 1.33 7.05
C TRP A 125 -10.63 2.51 6.79
N ARG A 126 -11.84 2.26 6.27
CA ARG A 126 -12.84 3.30 6.05
C ARG A 126 -13.39 3.92 7.33
N GLU A 127 -13.55 3.11 8.37
CA GLU A 127 -13.89 3.59 9.72
C GLU A 127 -12.77 4.45 10.31
N HIS A 128 -11.50 4.07 10.04
CA HIS A 128 -10.34 4.84 10.48
C HIS A 128 -10.25 6.19 9.75
N HIS A 129 -10.26 6.17 8.42
CA HIS A 129 -10.24 7.36 7.56
C HIS A 129 -11.13 7.20 6.32
N ASN A 130 -12.04 8.14 6.11
CA ASN A 130 -13.04 8.10 5.04
C ASN A 130 -12.49 8.61 3.68
N ILE A 131 -11.35 8.09 3.23
CA ILE A 131 -10.70 8.45 1.96
C ILE A 131 -10.74 7.29 0.94
N PRO A 132 -10.53 7.54 -0.37
CA PRO A 132 -10.45 6.47 -1.38
C PRO A 132 -9.29 5.51 -1.10
N ILE A 133 -9.45 4.25 -1.51
CA ILE A 133 -8.45 3.19 -1.32
C ILE A 133 -7.97 2.67 -2.68
N ILE A 134 -6.68 2.40 -2.82
CA ILE A 134 -6.08 1.62 -3.91
C ILE A 134 -5.39 0.41 -3.27
N VAL A 135 -5.63 -0.79 -3.81
CA VAL A 135 -4.76 -1.93 -3.49
C VAL A 135 -3.59 -1.92 -4.47
N THR A 136 -2.39 -1.67 -3.96
CA THR A 136 -1.18 -1.51 -4.75
C THR A 136 -0.43 -2.82 -4.94
N GLU A 137 -0.61 -3.79 -4.05
CA GLU A 137 -0.06 -5.12 -4.22
C GLU A 137 -0.98 -6.18 -3.64
N TYR A 138 -1.13 -7.27 -4.39
CA TYR A 138 -1.68 -8.54 -3.95
C TYR A 138 -1.21 -9.63 -4.92
N GLY A 139 -0.94 -10.82 -4.42
CA GLY A 139 -0.50 -11.93 -5.27
C GLY A 139 -0.05 -13.14 -4.48
N ALA A 140 0.31 -14.19 -5.22
CA ALA A 140 0.89 -15.40 -4.70
C ALA A 140 2.08 -15.80 -5.60
N ASP A 141 3.22 -16.14 -5.01
CA ASP A 141 4.33 -16.68 -5.79
C ASP A 141 3.89 -17.96 -6.50
N THR A 142 4.37 -18.13 -7.73
CA THR A 142 3.94 -19.21 -8.62
C THR A 142 5.13 -19.79 -9.35
N VAL A 143 5.28 -21.11 -9.31
CA VAL A 143 6.32 -21.83 -10.02
C VAL A 143 5.73 -22.33 -11.33
N ALA A 144 6.22 -21.80 -12.46
CA ALA A 144 5.74 -22.21 -13.78
C ALA A 144 5.90 -23.72 -14.00
N GLY A 145 4.83 -24.39 -14.45
CA GLY A 145 4.74 -25.83 -14.64
C GLY A 145 4.44 -26.63 -13.38
N LEU A 146 4.29 -26.00 -12.21
CA LEU A 146 3.81 -26.68 -11.00
C LEU A 146 2.27 -26.67 -11.00
N HIS A 147 1.69 -27.85 -11.17
CA HIS A 147 0.24 -28.04 -11.20
C HIS A 147 -0.22 -29.03 -10.13
N GLN A 148 -1.39 -28.79 -9.53
CA GLN A 148 -1.98 -29.70 -8.55
C GLN A 148 -3.51 -29.62 -8.50
N SER A 149 -4.17 -30.74 -8.17
CA SER A 149 -5.59 -30.78 -7.81
C SER A 149 -5.79 -31.59 -6.51
N PRO A 150 -6.33 -31.01 -5.43
CA PRO A 150 -6.70 -29.59 -5.28
C PRO A 150 -5.49 -28.66 -5.40
N SER A 151 -5.75 -27.39 -5.77
CA SER A 151 -4.73 -26.35 -5.85
C SER A 151 -4.01 -26.19 -4.50
N PHE A 152 -2.76 -25.75 -4.51
CA PHE A 152 -2.04 -25.38 -3.28
C PHE A 152 -0.93 -24.38 -3.58
N VAL A 153 -0.36 -23.76 -2.54
CA VAL A 153 0.65 -22.70 -2.70
C VAL A 153 1.74 -23.05 -3.70
N PHE A 154 2.17 -22.04 -4.48
CA PHE A 154 3.08 -22.13 -5.62
C PHE A 154 2.54 -22.76 -6.91
N THR A 155 1.39 -23.43 -6.90
CA THR A 155 0.78 -23.98 -8.13
C THR A 155 0.15 -22.89 -8.98
N GLU A 156 0.13 -23.06 -10.30
CA GLU A 156 -0.54 -22.12 -11.21
C GLU A 156 -2.04 -22.00 -10.89
N GLU A 157 -2.69 -23.11 -10.54
CA GLU A 157 -4.11 -23.12 -10.15
C GLU A 157 -4.35 -22.28 -8.89
N TYR A 158 -3.43 -22.30 -7.93
CA TYR A 158 -3.56 -21.50 -6.71
C TYR A 158 -3.47 -20.01 -6.98
N GLN A 159 -2.59 -19.57 -7.89
CA GLN A 159 -2.53 -18.16 -8.29
C GLN A 159 -3.84 -17.70 -8.91
N VAL A 160 -4.43 -18.54 -9.78
CA VAL A 160 -5.72 -18.24 -10.42
C VAL A 160 -6.84 -18.17 -9.39
N GLU A 161 -6.93 -19.13 -8.46
CA GLU A 161 -7.93 -19.12 -7.39
C GLU A 161 -7.76 -17.92 -6.45
N PHE A 162 -6.53 -17.64 -6.02
CA PHE A 162 -6.19 -16.48 -5.20
C PHE A 162 -6.64 -15.16 -5.84
N LEU A 163 -6.25 -14.92 -7.10
CA LEU A 163 -6.61 -13.69 -7.81
C LEU A 163 -8.12 -13.58 -8.03
N SER A 164 -8.78 -14.70 -8.33
CA SER A 164 -10.24 -14.75 -8.53
C SER A 164 -11.00 -14.33 -7.28
N GLU A 165 -10.59 -14.82 -6.10
CA GLU A 165 -11.21 -14.46 -4.82
C GLU A 165 -10.98 -12.99 -4.45
N TYR A 166 -9.79 -12.46 -4.76
CA TYR A 166 -9.48 -11.04 -4.59
C TYR A 166 -10.35 -10.15 -5.49
N HIS A 167 -10.45 -10.48 -6.78
CA HIS A 167 -11.29 -9.74 -7.73
C HIS A 167 -12.76 -9.76 -7.31
N ALA A 168 -13.27 -10.91 -6.85
CA ALA A 168 -14.63 -11.02 -6.34
C ALA A 168 -14.89 -10.10 -5.12
N ALA A 169 -13.92 -9.97 -4.22
CA ALA A 169 -14.00 -9.03 -3.11
C ALA A 169 -13.96 -7.56 -3.58
N PHE A 170 -13.06 -7.24 -4.51
CA PHE A 170 -12.88 -5.90 -5.05
C PHE A 170 -14.10 -5.40 -5.81
N ASP A 171 -14.79 -6.24 -6.57
CA ASP A 171 -16.00 -5.87 -7.30
C ASP A 171 -17.14 -5.39 -6.37
N LYS A 172 -17.16 -5.89 -5.13
CA LYS A 172 -18.09 -5.39 -4.10
C LYS A 172 -17.65 -4.03 -3.57
N MET A 173 -16.34 -3.81 -3.40
CA MET A 173 -15.78 -2.59 -2.79
C MET A 173 -15.63 -1.43 -3.78
N ARG A 174 -15.45 -1.70 -5.08
CA ARG A 174 -15.37 -0.72 -6.17
C ARG A 174 -16.63 0.13 -6.31
N LYS A 175 -17.77 -0.43 -5.95
CA LYS A 175 -19.06 0.27 -5.91
C LYS A 175 -19.15 1.27 -4.75
N LYS A 176 -18.18 1.29 -3.84
CA LYS A 176 -18.21 2.09 -2.61
C LYS A 176 -17.03 3.06 -2.50
N PHE A 177 -15.79 2.56 -2.48
CA PHE A 177 -14.61 3.39 -2.16
C PHE A 177 -13.28 2.87 -2.69
N LEU A 178 -13.22 1.64 -3.23
CA LEU A 178 -12.02 1.13 -3.90
C LEU A 178 -11.91 1.74 -5.29
N VAL A 179 -10.84 2.48 -5.57
CA VAL A 179 -10.66 3.24 -6.81
C VAL A 179 -9.52 2.74 -7.70
N GLY A 180 -8.80 1.70 -7.27
CA GLY A 180 -7.74 1.08 -8.07
C GLY A 180 -7.28 -0.26 -7.49
N GLU A 181 -6.77 -1.11 -8.38
CA GLU A 181 -6.06 -2.34 -8.04
C GLU A 181 -4.82 -2.45 -8.94
N MET A 182 -3.73 -3.02 -8.42
CA MET A 182 -2.49 -3.29 -9.15
C MET A 182 -2.07 -4.73 -8.87
N VAL A 183 -1.89 -5.50 -9.95
CA VAL A 183 -1.55 -6.92 -9.97
C VAL A 183 -0.31 -7.15 -10.83
#